data_AF-A0A924AAW1-F1
#
_entry.id   AF-A0A924AAW1-F1
#
_cell.length_a   1.000
_cell.length_b   1.000
_cell.length_c   1.000
_cell.angle_alpha   90.00
_cell.angle_beta   90.00
_cell.angle_gamma   90.00
#
_symmetry.space_group_name_H-M   'P 1'
#
loop_
_entity.id
_entity.type
_entity.pdbx_description
1 polymer ?
#
loop_
_entity_poly.entity_id
_entity_poly.type
_entity_poly.pdbx_seq_one_letter_code
_entity_poly.pdbx_strand_id
1 'polypeptide(L)'
;LTWHFKMTNARDVSWASSKSFIWDAAKMNLPSGKASLAMSVYPVESAGDKAWTRATEYTKHSIENYSRRWYEFPYPVASNVASNVGGMEYPGIVFCGWKAKGEDLFGVTDHEFGHTWFPMIVGSNERKYGWMDEGFNTFINSIAVKDFNNGEYKSNPRNMEGLAKYMFSPSSEAIMSTPDAMKEVNIGTALYLKPGYGLELLRTEILDSNRFDYAFRTYIQRWAFKHPTPWDFFRTIDNVAGEDLTWFWKGWFLENYKLDQAVQSVNYEKDSPLNGAIVTIANLNQMAMPVTIAYETVSGTKGTIKLPVEVWNNTKTWRVKLPTTEKLASVVIDPNKVLPDVNFANNNWKGN
;
A
#
# COMPACT_ATOMS: atom_id res chain seq x y z
N LEU A 1 14.89 -4.66 43.62
CA LEU A 1 15.42 -4.94 42.27
C LEU A 1 15.25 -3.67 41.45
N THR A 2 16.30 -3.19 40.80
CA THR A 2 16.28 -2.00 39.95
C THR A 2 16.69 -2.42 38.54
N TRP A 3 15.88 -2.10 37.54
CA TRP A 3 16.17 -2.40 36.14
C TRP A 3 16.70 -1.15 35.43
N HIS A 4 17.74 -1.32 34.62
CA HIS A 4 18.35 -0.25 33.83
C HIS A 4 18.25 -0.62 32.35
N PHE A 5 17.61 0.24 31.55
CA PHE A 5 17.40 0.04 30.12
C PHE A 5 18.21 1.06 29.31
N LYS A 6 18.70 0.63 28.14
CA LYS A 6 19.39 1.49 27.16
C LYS A 6 18.93 1.12 25.76
N MET A 7 18.53 2.12 24.98
CA MET A 7 18.23 1.99 23.56
C MET A 7 18.88 3.16 22.80
N THR A 8 19.49 2.88 21.65
CA THR A 8 20.13 3.88 20.79
C THR A 8 19.30 4.09 19.52
N ASN A 9 19.36 5.28 18.95
CA ASN A 9 18.59 5.66 17.76
C ASN A 9 17.07 5.50 17.94
N ALA A 10 16.57 5.82 19.14
CA ALA A 10 15.15 5.90 19.46
C ALA A 10 14.77 7.37 19.64
N ARG A 11 13.65 7.79 19.03
CA ARG A 11 13.12 9.16 19.14
C ARG A 11 12.20 9.35 20.35
N ASP A 12 11.55 8.28 20.79
CA ASP A 12 10.57 8.27 21.88
C ASP A 12 10.85 7.12 22.85
N VAL A 13 10.29 7.20 24.07
CA VAL A 13 10.46 6.21 25.13
C VAL A 13 9.12 5.90 25.77
N SER A 14 8.82 4.61 25.92
CA SER A 14 7.70 4.11 26.70
C SER A 14 8.12 2.87 27.48
N TRP A 15 7.32 2.52 28.49
CA TRP A 15 7.55 1.35 29.33
C TRP A 15 6.21 0.84 29.87
N ALA A 16 6.19 -0.43 30.24
CA ALA A 16 5.06 -1.05 30.92
C ALA A 16 5.57 -1.93 32.06
N SER A 17 4.80 -2.03 33.13
CA SER A 17 5.06 -3.00 34.20
C SER A 17 3.74 -3.46 34.82
N SER A 18 3.67 -4.74 35.15
CA SER A 18 2.56 -5.31 35.90
C SER A 18 3.02 -6.59 36.58
N LYS A 19 2.47 -6.88 37.75
CA LYS A 19 2.65 -8.19 38.41
C LYS A 19 1.79 -9.27 37.78
N SER A 20 0.79 -8.90 36.99
CA SER A 20 -0.22 -9.79 36.42
C SER A 20 0.06 -10.15 34.96
N PHE A 21 1.17 -9.70 34.38
CA PHE A 21 1.51 -10.06 33.01
C PHE A 21 1.92 -11.52 32.92
N ILE A 22 1.22 -12.24 32.05
CA ILE A 22 1.76 -13.40 31.37
C ILE A 22 2.81 -12.87 30.39
N TRP A 23 3.98 -13.48 30.38
CA TRP A 23 5.06 -13.15 29.47
C TRP A 23 5.32 -14.34 28.54
N ASP A 24 5.28 -14.08 27.25
CA ASP A 24 5.65 -15.04 26.20
C ASP A 24 6.71 -14.40 25.29
N ALA A 25 7.66 -15.20 24.81
CA ALA A 25 8.79 -14.69 24.05
C ALA A 25 9.40 -15.73 23.10
N ALA A 26 9.87 -15.23 21.94
CA ALA A 26 10.51 -16.03 20.91
C ALA A 26 11.72 -15.32 20.31
N LYS A 27 12.78 -16.07 20.00
CA LYS A 27 13.93 -15.54 19.25
C LYS A 27 13.49 -15.11 17.84
N MET A 28 13.95 -13.95 17.38
CA MET A 28 13.80 -13.50 15.99
C MET A 28 15.02 -13.89 15.14
N ASN A 29 14.78 -14.19 13.87
CA ASN A 29 15.76 -14.56 12.85
C ASN A 29 15.99 -13.35 11.93
N LEU A 30 16.84 -12.43 12.39
CA LEU A 30 17.20 -11.24 11.61
C LEU A 30 18.23 -11.58 10.51
N PRO A 31 18.21 -10.88 9.35
CA PRO A 31 19.13 -11.14 8.23
C PRO A 31 20.62 -11.21 8.60
N SER A 32 21.09 -10.37 9.51
CA SER A 32 22.48 -10.32 9.98
C SER A 32 22.85 -11.45 10.93
N GLY A 33 21.87 -12.25 11.39
CA GLY A 33 22.04 -13.23 12.46
C GLY A 33 22.08 -12.62 13.87
N LYS A 34 21.90 -11.30 14.01
CA LYS A 34 21.82 -10.61 15.30
C LYS A 34 20.78 -11.28 16.20
N ALA A 35 21.18 -11.53 17.45
CA ALA A 35 20.26 -12.02 18.47
C ALA A 35 19.29 -10.91 18.89
N SER A 36 18.01 -11.09 18.58
CA SER A 36 16.92 -10.23 19.03
C SER A 36 15.71 -11.06 19.46
N LEU A 37 14.87 -10.48 20.33
CA LEU A 37 13.72 -11.15 20.93
C LEU A 37 12.41 -10.47 20.50
N ALA A 38 11.42 -11.25 20.08
CA ALA A 38 10.02 -10.85 20.05
C ALA A 38 9.39 -11.28 21.36
N MET A 39 8.64 -10.41 22.03
CA MET A 39 7.94 -10.78 23.24
C MET A 39 6.58 -10.10 23.35
N SER A 40 5.67 -10.75 24.04
CA SER A 40 4.35 -10.22 24.36
C SER A 40 4.09 -10.31 25.85
N VAL A 41 3.44 -9.29 26.39
CA VAL A 41 3.00 -9.26 27.79
C VAL A 41 1.53 -8.89 27.87
N TYR A 42 0.75 -9.69 28.59
CA TYR A 42 -0.70 -9.54 28.62
C TYR A 42 -1.32 -10.12 29.90
N PRO A 43 -2.47 -9.60 30.36
CA PRO A 43 -3.16 -10.14 31.52
C PRO A 43 -3.88 -11.45 31.16
N VAL A 44 -4.26 -12.26 32.15
CA VAL A 44 -4.89 -13.57 31.93
C VAL A 44 -6.19 -13.48 31.13
N GLU A 45 -6.92 -12.37 31.25
CA GLU A 45 -8.16 -12.08 30.54
C GLU A 45 -7.96 -11.91 29.02
N SER A 46 -6.73 -11.63 28.58
CA SER A 46 -6.35 -11.55 27.18
C SER A 46 -5.96 -12.91 26.59
N ALA A 47 -5.69 -13.91 27.43
CA ALA A 47 -5.35 -15.26 27.00
C ALA A 47 -6.56 -15.97 26.37
N GLY A 48 -6.31 -16.93 25.47
CA GLY A 48 -7.36 -17.73 24.83
C GLY A 48 -6.99 -18.19 23.44
N ASP A 49 -7.86 -18.97 22.81
CA ASP A 49 -7.70 -19.39 21.42
C ASP A 49 -7.74 -18.18 20.48
N LYS A 50 -6.80 -18.14 19.52
CA LYS A 50 -6.59 -17.03 18.59
C LYS A 50 -6.52 -15.64 19.26
N ALA A 51 -6.15 -15.55 20.53
CA ALA A 51 -6.04 -14.30 21.28
C ALA A 51 -4.56 -13.97 21.54
N TRP A 52 -4.25 -13.34 22.66
CA TRP A 52 -2.89 -12.90 22.99
C TRP A 52 -1.87 -14.03 23.15
N THR A 53 -2.31 -15.27 23.25
CA THR A 53 -1.45 -16.47 23.17
C THR A 53 -0.71 -16.60 21.83
N ARG A 54 -1.15 -15.87 20.79
CA ARG A 54 -0.46 -15.78 19.49
C ARG A 54 0.28 -14.46 19.27
N ALA A 55 0.21 -13.51 20.19
CA ALA A 55 0.76 -12.17 19.99
C ALA A 55 2.27 -12.18 19.71
N THR A 56 3.02 -13.14 20.28
CA THR A 56 4.47 -13.29 20.03
C THR A 56 4.75 -13.84 18.65
N GLU A 57 3.91 -14.74 18.12
CA GLU A 57 3.97 -15.22 16.74
C GLU A 57 3.77 -14.06 15.77
N TYR A 58 2.76 -13.23 16.01
CA TYR A 58 2.46 -12.05 15.18
C TYR A 58 3.62 -11.05 15.21
N THR A 59 4.09 -10.68 16.42
CA THR A 59 5.25 -9.80 16.60
C THR A 59 6.49 -10.33 15.85
N LYS A 60 6.81 -11.61 16.03
CA LYS A 60 7.96 -12.25 15.37
C LYS A 60 7.82 -12.21 13.85
N HIS A 61 6.63 -12.53 13.31
CA HIS A 61 6.38 -12.49 11.88
C HIS A 61 6.58 -11.08 11.32
N SER A 62 5.91 -10.07 11.88
CA SER A 62 5.97 -8.68 11.41
C SER A 62 7.41 -8.18 11.37
N ILE A 63 8.16 -8.34 12.46
CA ILE A 63 9.55 -7.89 12.52
C ILE A 63 10.44 -8.62 11.51
N GLU A 64 10.33 -9.95 11.40
CA GLU A 64 11.16 -10.71 10.46
C GLU A 64 10.79 -10.44 9.00
N ASN A 65 9.51 -10.20 8.71
CA ASN A 65 9.02 -9.88 7.38
C ASN A 65 9.62 -8.56 6.90
N TYR A 66 9.46 -7.50 7.68
CA TYR A 66 9.97 -6.18 7.35
C TYR A 66 11.49 -6.12 7.37
N SER A 67 12.14 -6.81 8.31
CA SER A 67 13.62 -6.86 8.38
C SER A 67 14.25 -7.47 7.15
N ARG A 68 13.64 -8.52 6.58
CA ARG A 68 14.12 -9.16 5.35
C ARG A 68 13.92 -8.29 4.12
N ARG A 69 12.82 -7.52 4.09
CA ARG A 69 12.35 -6.87 2.87
C ARG A 69 12.81 -5.42 2.72
N TRP A 70 12.91 -4.69 3.84
CA TRP A 70 13.04 -3.23 3.84
C TRP A 70 14.32 -2.71 4.50
N TYR A 71 14.50 -3.01 5.78
CA TYR A 71 15.65 -2.59 6.58
C TYR A 71 15.66 -3.40 7.86
N GLU A 72 16.80 -3.87 8.36
CA GLU A 72 16.83 -4.74 9.53
C GLU A 72 16.40 -4.02 10.82
N PHE A 73 15.57 -4.68 11.63
CA PHE A 73 15.12 -4.17 12.93
C PHE A 73 16.31 -3.77 13.85
N PRO A 74 16.40 -2.49 14.25
CA PRO A 74 17.60 -1.97 14.90
C PRO A 74 17.65 -2.27 16.41
N TYR A 75 16.52 -2.58 17.04
CA TYR A 75 16.43 -2.71 18.49
C TYR A 75 16.72 -4.16 18.95
N PRO A 76 17.09 -4.36 20.24
CA PRO A 76 17.38 -5.70 20.76
C PRO A 76 16.11 -6.52 21.02
N VAL A 77 14.98 -5.86 21.29
CA VAL A 77 13.72 -6.49 21.66
C VAL A 77 12.56 -5.75 20.99
N ALA A 78 11.57 -6.51 20.52
CA ALA A 78 10.26 -6.03 20.10
C ALA A 78 9.22 -6.49 21.12
N SER A 79 8.51 -5.55 21.76
CA SER A 79 7.63 -5.83 22.91
C SER A 79 6.18 -5.47 22.59
N ASN A 80 5.27 -6.43 22.56
CA ASN A 80 3.84 -6.20 22.38
C ASN A 80 3.13 -6.21 23.73
N VAL A 81 2.48 -5.11 24.09
CA VAL A 81 1.85 -4.93 25.41
C VAL A 81 0.34 -4.85 25.26
N ALA A 82 -0.38 -5.74 25.94
CA ALA A 82 -1.83 -5.63 26.05
C ALA A 82 -2.20 -4.42 26.89
N SER A 83 -3.02 -3.54 26.30
CA SER A 83 -3.31 -2.22 26.84
C SER A 83 -4.76 -1.82 26.61
N ASN A 84 -5.18 -0.71 27.23
CA ASN A 84 -6.49 -0.10 27.05
C ASN A 84 -6.59 0.83 25.82
N VAL A 85 -5.53 0.99 25.03
CA VAL A 85 -5.55 1.74 23.77
C VAL A 85 -5.76 0.79 22.59
N GLY A 86 -6.24 1.31 21.46
CA GLY A 86 -6.45 0.49 20.24
C GLY A 86 -5.11 0.00 19.68
N GLY A 87 -4.22 0.95 19.42
CA GLY A 87 -2.86 0.80 18.92
C GLY A 87 -2.05 2.02 19.37
N MET A 88 -0.75 1.83 19.61
CA MET A 88 0.20 2.92 19.88
C MET A 88 1.62 2.40 19.72
N GLU A 89 2.39 3.10 18.92
CA GLU A 89 3.70 2.75 18.44
C GLU A 89 4.81 3.51 19.19
N TYR A 90 5.78 2.78 19.73
CA TYR A 90 7.03 3.37 20.21
C TYR A 90 8.21 2.51 19.73
N PRO A 91 9.44 3.07 19.70
CA PRO A 91 10.64 2.31 19.37
C PRO A 91 10.79 1.01 20.17
N GLY A 92 10.60 -0.14 19.51
CA GLY A 92 10.79 -1.47 20.10
C GLY A 92 9.72 -1.94 21.10
N ILE A 93 8.66 -1.16 21.31
CA ILE A 93 7.55 -1.49 22.19
C ILE A 93 6.26 -0.87 21.68
N VAL A 94 5.21 -1.68 21.56
CA VAL A 94 3.90 -1.24 21.06
C VAL A 94 2.80 -1.66 22.02
N PHE A 95 1.70 -0.91 22.00
CA PHE A 95 0.54 -1.16 22.85
C PHE A 95 -0.68 -1.48 22.00
N CYS A 96 -1.21 -2.69 22.12
CA CYS A 96 -2.38 -3.13 21.37
C CYS A 96 -3.56 -3.37 22.31
N GLY A 97 -4.79 -3.27 21.80
CA GLY A 97 -5.99 -3.50 22.58
C GLY A 97 -6.02 -4.87 23.25
N TRP A 98 -6.15 -4.91 24.58
CA TRP A 98 -6.10 -6.15 25.37
C TRP A 98 -7.22 -7.15 25.02
N LYS A 99 -8.29 -6.70 24.38
CA LYS A 99 -9.41 -7.53 23.90
C LYS A 99 -9.27 -8.00 22.46
N ALA A 100 -8.28 -7.52 21.71
CA ALA A 100 -8.10 -7.87 20.31
C ALA A 100 -7.83 -9.38 20.16
N LYS A 101 -8.37 -9.98 19.09
CA LYS A 101 -8.24 -11.41 18.78
C LYS A 101 -8.18 -11.62 17.27
N GLY A 102 -7.70 -12.79 16.85
CA GLY A 102 -7.69 -13.24 15.46
C GLY A 102 -7.00 -12.26 14.52
N GLU A 103 -7.67 -11.96 13.41
CA GLU A 103 -7.25 -11.00 12.40
C GLU A 103 -7.06 -9.60 13.00
N ASP A 104 -7.95 -9.14 13.90
CA ASP A 104 -7.83 -7.81 14.50
C ASP A 104 -6.55 -7.67 15.33
N LEU A 105 -6.20 -8.70 16.11
CA LEU A 105 -4.96 -8.71 16.91
C LEU A 105 -3.72 -8.75 16.01
N PHE A 106 -3.75 -9.57 14.96
CA PHE A 106 -2.65 -9.62 14.01
C PHE A 106 -2.49 -8.27 13.30
N GLY A 107 -3.58 -7.72 12.77
CA GLY A 107 -3.59 -6.47 12.01
C GLY A 107 -3.07 -5.30 12.82
N VAL A 108 -3.53 -5.12 14.07
CA VAL A 108 -3.00 -4.06 14.92
C VAL A 108 -1.55 -4.31 15.32
N THR A 109 -1.18 -5.54 15.68
CA THR A 109 0.23 -5.85 16.01
C THR A 109 1.16 -5.56 14.84
N ASP A 110 0.75 -5.94 13.63
CA ASP A 110 1.51 -5.72 12.40
C ASP A 110 1.62 -4.24 12.04
N HIS A 111 0.52 -3.49 12.17
CA HIS A 111 0.48 -2.03 12.00
C HIS A 111 1.42 -1.35 12.98
N GLU A 112 1.24 -1.56 14.29
CA GLU A 112 2.05 -0.86 15.29
C GLU A 112 3.55 -1.18 15.17
N PHE A 113 3.94 -2.42 14.85
CA PHE A 113 5.35 -2.74 14.64
C PHE A 113 5.90 -2.26 13.31
N GLY A 114 5.06 -2.16 12.27
CA GLY A 114 5.43 -1.55 11.00
C GLY A 114 5.89 -0.10 11.18
N HIS A 115 5.37 0.59 12.22
CA HIS A 115 5.86 1.92 12.57
C HIS A 115 7.34 1.97 13.01
N THR A 116 7.96 0.82 13.31
CA THR A 116 9.42 0.77 13.47
C THR A 116 10.14 1.31 12.22
N TRP A 117 9.61 1.08 11.02
CA TRP A 117 10.20 1.62 9.79
C TRP A 117 9.79 3.08 9.54
N PHE A 118 8.53 3.41 9.80
CA PHE A 118 7.96 4.74 9.59
C PHE A 118 7.09 5.11 10.80
N PRO A 119 7.47 6.03 11.69
CA PRO A 119 8.51 7.02 11.51
C PRO A 119 9.77 6.73 12.35
N MET A 120 9.92 5.55 12.97
CA MET A 120 10.99 5.36 13.95
C MET A 120 12.39 5.24 13.31
N ILE A 121 12.53 4.50 12.21
CA ILE A 121 13.77 4.48 11.41
C ILE A 121 13.78 5.68 10.46
N VAL A 122 12.71 5.94 9.72
CA VAL A 122 12.63 7.08 8.78
C VAL A 122 11.76 8.17 9.39
N GLY A 123 12.38 9.18 10.01
CA GLY A 123 11.73 10.19 10.84
C GLY A 123 10.89 11.22 10.08
N SER A 124 9.73 10.83 9.55
CA SER A 124 8.78 11.76 8.95
C SER A 124 8.19 12.72 10.01
N ASN A 125 7.74 13.90 9.56
CA ASN A 125 7.01 14.85 10.40
C ASN A 125 5.51 14.54 10.30
N GLU A 126 5.02 13.70 11.21
CA GLU A 126 3.61 13.23 11.25
C GLU A 126 2.60 14.39 11.33
N ARG A 127 2.95 15.49 12.01
CA ARG A 127 2.07 16.68 12.15
C ARG A 127 1.90 17.47 10.86
N LYS A 128 2.81 17.30 9.89
CA LYS A 128 2.74 17.99 8.60
C LYS A 128 2.43 17.05 7.45
N TYR A 129 2.94 15.82 7.50
CA TYR A 129 2.88 14.82 6.45
C TYR A 129 2.49 13.46 7.04
N GLY A 130 1.38 13.41 7.79
CA GLY A 130 0.91 12.19 8.48
C GLY A 130 0.76 10.97 7.56
N TRP A 131 0.51 11.19 6.27
CA TRP A 131 0.45 10.11 5.28
C TRP A 131 1.78 9.38 5.10
N MET A 132 2.93 10.03 5.33
CA MET A 132 4.24 9.38 5.25
C MET A 132 4.43 8.41 6.41
N ASP A 133 3.69 8.58 7.49
CA ASP A 133 3.69 7.63 8.57
C ASP A 133 2.73 6.48 8.21
N GLU A 134 1.45 6.82 8.18
CA GLU A 134 0.36 5.87 8.09
C GLU A 134 0.23 5.19 6.74
N GLY A 135 0.52 5.91 5.66
CA GLY A 135 0.41 5.41 4.29
C GLY A 135 1.56 4.48 3.92
N PHE A 136 2.79 4.79 4.37
CA PHE A 136 3.90 3.86 4.21
C PHE A 136 3.67 2.59 5.02
N ASN A 137 3.18 2.75 6.26
CA ASN A 137 2.88 1.62 7.12
C ASN A 137 1.78 0.72 6.51
N THR A 138 0.63 1.32 6.15
CA THR A 138 -0.48 0.64 5.46
C THR A 138 -0.01 -0.15 4.23
N PHE A 139 0.89 0.44 3.44
CA PHE A 139 1.46 -0.23 2.28
C PHE A 139 2.28 -1.48 2.67
N ILE A 140 3.19 -1.39 3.63
CA ILE A 140 4.02 -2.55 4.03
C ILE A 140 3.16 -3.63 4.72
N ASN A 141 2.13 -3.26 5.49
CA ASN A 141 1.19 -4.21 6.11
C ASN A 141 0.45 -5.01 5.04
N SER A 142 0.05 -4.37 3.93
CA SER A 142 -0.65 -5.04 2.82
C SER A 142 0.15 -6.22 2.20
N ILE A 143 1.48 -6.20 2.38
CA ILE A 143 2.38 -7.27 1.94
C ILE A 143 2.55 -8.30 3.06
N ALA A 144 2.82 -7.85 4.30
CA ALA A 144 3.05 -8.74 5.44
C ALA A 144 1.84 -9.64 5.76
N VAL A 145 0.62 -9.11 5.63
CA VAL A 145 -0.64 -9.85 5.79
C VAL A 145 -0.75 -11.01 4.79
N LYS A 146 -0.33 -10.81 3.53
CA LYS A 146 -0.36 -11.85 2.49
C LYS A 146 0.64 -12.98 2.78
N ASP A 147 1.75 -12.66 3.44
CA ASP A 147 2.80 -13.62 3.78
C ASP A 147 2.54 -14.40 5.07
N PHE A 148 1.69 -13.87 5.96
CA PHE A 148 1.45 -14.48 7.25
C PHE A 148 0.73 -15.82 7.11
N ASN A 149 1.36 -16.91 7.56
CA ASN A 149 0.80 -18.27 7.58
C ASN A 149 0.09 -18.68 6.27
N ASN A 150 0.76 -18.46 5.13
CA ASN A 150 0.22 -18.71 3.79
C ASN A 150 -1.06 -17.90 3.47
N GLY A 151 -1.14 -16.68 4.03
CA GLY A 151 -2.25 -15.77 3.87
C GLY A 151 -3.44 -16.09 4.78
N GLU A 152 -3.18 -16.45 6.04
CA GLU A 152 -4.21 -16.74 7.05
C GLU A 152 -5.22 -15.59 7.19
N TYR A 153 -4.74 -14.36 7.08
CA TYR A 153 -5.55 -13.12 7.20
C TYR A 153 -5.57 -12.30 5.92
N LYS A 154 -5.30 -12.91 4.76
CA LYS A 154 -5.34 -12.17 3.49
C LYS A 154 -6.78 -11.70 3.22
N SER A 155 -6.94 -10.40 3.01
CA SER A 155 -8.24 -9.83 2.64
C SER A 155 -8.66 -10.23 1.24
N ASN A 156 -9.97 -10.23 0.99
CA ASN A 156 -10.52 -10.38 -0.35
C ASN A 156 -10.14 -9.20 -1.27
N PRO A 157 -10.17 -9.38 -2.60
CA PRO A 157 -9.99 -8.30 -3.55
C PRO A 157 -10.92 -7.11 -3.24
N ARG A 158 -10.38 -5.89 -3.35
CA ARG A 158 -11.12 -4.66 -3.05
C ARG A 158 -12.17 -4.38 -4.13
N ASN A 159 -13.33 -3.86 -3.73
CA ASN A 159 -14.29 -3.31 -4.68
C ASN A 159 -13.87 -1.90 -5.09
N MET A 160 -13.08 -1.80 -6.17
CA MET A 160 -12.54 -0.53 -6.63
C MET A 160 -13.58 0.48 -7.08
N GLU A 161 -14.75 0.04 -7.55
CA GLU A 161 -15.84 0.96 -7.89
C GLU A 161 -16.37 1.71 -6.65
N GLY A 162 -16.58 0.99 -5.55
CA GLY A 162 -16.99 1.59 -4.28
C GLY A 162 -15.90 2.48 -3.69
N LEU A 163 -14.66 1.99 -3.72
CA LEU A 163 -13.52 2.74 -3.16
C LEU A 163 -13.18 3.99 -3.96
N ALA A 164 -13.30 3.98 -5.29
CA ALA A 164 -13.06 5.17 -6.11
C ALA A 164 -14.00 6.31 -5.74
N LYS A 165 -15.30 6.01 -5.56
CA LYS A 165 -16.32 7.00 -5.13
C LYS A 165 -16.02 7.58 -3.75
N TYR A 166 -15.49 6.76 -2.84
CA TYR A 166 -15.14 7.16 -1.49
C TYR A 166 -13.83 7.97 -1.44
N MET A 167 -12.75 7.48 -2.06
CA MET A 167 -11.42 8.10 -2.07
C MET A 167 -11.40 9.45 -2.81
N PHE A 168 -12.22 9.60 -3.83
CA PHE A 168 -12.26 10.78 -4.68
C PHE A 168 -13.61 11.50 -4.59
N SER A 169 -14.28 11.42 -3.45
CA SER A 169 -15.50 12.19 -3.22
C SER A 169 -15.21 13.70 -3.33
N PRO A 170 -16.19 14.55 -3.70
CA PRO A 170 -16.01 16.01 -3.75
C PRO A 170 -15.59 16.61 -2.40
N SER A 171 -15.85 15.92 -1.29
CA SER A 171 -15.47 16.33 0.06
C SER A 171 -14.12 15.80 0.52
N SER A 172 -13.44 14.97 -0.27
CA SER A 172 -12.13 14.39 0.08
C SER A 172 -11.01 15.42 -0.14
N GLU A 173 -10.12 15.55 0.84
CA GLU A 173 -8.91 16.36 0.71
C GLU A 173 -7.79 15.60 -0.05
N ALA A 174 -6.78 16.35 -0.51
CA ALA A 174 -5.55 15.78 -1.04
C ALA A 174 -4.73 15.10 0.07
N ILE A 175 -3.91 14.11 -0.29
CA ILE A 175 -3.03 13.39 0.65
C ILE A 175 -2.05 14.36 1.34
N MET A 176 -1.62 15.40 0.62
CA MET A 176 -0.68 16.40 1.10
C MET A 176 -1.25 17.42 2.10
N SER A 177 -2.55 17.39 2.38
CA SER A 177 -3.11 18.22 3.45
C SER A 177 -2.48 17.87 4.81
N THR A 178 -2.38 18.84 5.71
CA THR A 178 -1.92 18.58 7.07
C THR A 178 -3.05 17.96 7.89
N PRO A 179 -2.76 17.07 8.87
CA PRO A 179 -3.81 16.44 9.68
C PRO A 179 -4.76 17.42 10.38
N ASP A 180 -4.27 18.57 10.84
CA ASP A 180 -5.07 19.62 11.49
C ASP A 180 -5.99 20.39 10.53
N ALA A 181 -5.71 20.33 9.23
CA ALA A 181 -6.55 20.91 8.18
C ALA A 181 -7.52 19.88 7.55
N MET A 182 -7.44 18.60 7.93
CA MET A 182 -8.33 17.55 7.44
C MET A 182 -9.61 17.47 8.25
N LYS A 183 -10.72 17.15 7.58
CA LYS A 183 -11.92 16.68 8.28
C LYS A 183 -11.67 15.31 8.88
N GLU A 184 -12.10 15.13 10.13
CA GLU A 184 -11.92 13.87 10.88
C GLU A 184 -12.38 12.63 10.10
N VAL A 185 -13.54 12.72 9.42
CA VAL A 185 -14.11 11.64 8.59
C VAL A 185 -13.20 11.19 7.44
N ASN A 186 -12.27 12.04 7.00
CA ASN A 186 -11.39 11.77 5.87
C ASN A 186 -9.98 11.33 6.30
N ILE A 187 -9.63 11.41 7.60
CA ILE A 187 -8.28 11.07 8.10
C ILE A 187 -7.88 9.65 7.69
N GLY A 188 -8.76 8.66 7.95
CA GLY A 188 -8.52 7.27 7.56
C GLY A 188 -8.29 7.09 6.05
N THR A 189 -8.94 7.93 5.23
CA THR A 189 -8.78 7.87 3.77
C THR A 189 -7.50 8.53 3.30
N ALA A 190 -7.24 9.75 3.76
CA ALA A 190 -6.17 10.59 3.25
C ALA A 190 -4.80 10.23 3.83
N LEU A 191 -4.74 9.69 5.06
CA LEU A 191 -3.48 9.29 5.69
C LEU A 191 -3.15 7.80 5.50
N TYR A 192 -4.15 6.91 5.37
CA TYR A 192 -3.92 5.45 5.32
C TYR A 192 -4.26 4.87 3.95
N LEU A 193 -5.56 4.87 3.60
CA LEU A 193 -6.05 4.12 2.44
C LEU A 193 -5.48 4.62 1.11
N LYS A 194 -5.65 5.90 0.78
CA LYS A 194 -5.17 6.47 -0.49
C LYS A 194 -3.65 6.40 -0.66
N PRO A 195 -2.82 6.83 0.32
CA PRO A 195 -1.38 6.75 0.15
C PRO A 195 -0.90 5.30 0.09
N GLY A 196 -1.39 4.41 0.98
CA GLY A 196 -1.01 2.99 0.96
C GLY A 196 -1.37 2.30 -0.36
N TYR A 197 -2.58 2.56 -0.87
CA TYR A 197 -3.02 2.02 -2.15
C TYR A 197 -2.30 2.64 -3.35
N GLY A 198 -1.96 3.93 -3.30
CA GLY A 198 -1.14 4.57 -4.34
C GLY A 198 0.24 3.92 -4.48
N LEU A 199 0.85 3.53 -3.36
CA LEU A 199 2.12 2.81 -3.36
C LEU A 199 1.97 1.37 -3.87
N GLU A 200 0.83 0.72 -3.59
CA GLU A 200 0.50 -0.56 -4.20
C GLU A 200 0.40 -0.44 -5.73
N LEU A 201 -0.31 0.58 -6.25
CA LEU A 201 -0.39 0.86 -7.69
C LEU A 201 0.97 1.15 -8.32
N LEU A 202 1.82 1.95 -7.66
CA LEU A 202 3.19 2.17 -8.13
C LEU A 202 3.95 0.85 -8.26
N ARG A 203 3.82 -0.02 -7.27
CA ARG A 203 4.51 -1.30 -7.23
C ARG A 203 3.97 -2.31 -8.24
N THR A 204 2.66 -2.35 -8.51
CA THR A 204 2.07 -3.42 -9.33
C THR A 204 1.74 -2.99 -10.77
N GLU A 205 1.30 -1.74 -10.96
CA GLU A 205 0.76 -1.29 -12.25
C GLU A 205 1.68 -0.31 -13.00
N ILE A 206 2.55 0.43 -12.29
CA ILE A 206 3.35 1.51 -12.91
C ILE A 206 4.83 1.11 -13.05
N LEU A 207 5.50 0.80 -11.93
CA LEU A 207 6.95 0.56 -11.93
C LEU A 207 7.33 -0.91 -12.02
N ASP A 208 6.45 -1.84 -11.67
CA ASP A 208 6.77 -3.22 -11.25
C ASP A 208 7.46 -3.35 -9.89
N SER A 209 7.36 -4.55 -9.30
CA SER A 209 7.80 -4.81 -7.94
C SER A 209 9.31 -4.71 -7.74
N ASN A 210 10.11 -5.06 -8.76
CA ASN A 210 11.55 -5.06 -8.62
C ASN A 210 12.10 -3.63 -8.60
N ARG A 211 11.63 -2.79 -9.53
CA ARG A 211 12.02 -1.37 -9.60
C ARG A 211 11.51 -0.62 -8.38
N PHE A 212 10.24 -0.80 -8.00
CA PHE A 212 9.68 -0.17 -6.82
C PHE A 212 10.40 -0.61 -5.53
N ASP A 213 10.55 -1.91 -5.29
CA ASP A 213 11.14 -2.40 -4.04
C ASP A 213 12.61 -1.96 -3.90
N TYR A 214 13.35 -1.89 -5.02
CA TYR A 214 14.72 -1.36 -5.04
C TYR A 214 14.76 0.13 -4.70
N ALA A 215 13.87 0.93 -5.29
CA ALA A 215 13.76 2.36 -5.00
C ALA A 215 13.31 2.64 -3.56
N PHE A 216 12.33 1.89 -3.06
CA PHE A 216 11.81 2.01 -1.70
C PHE A 216 12.85 1.64 -0.65
N ARG A 217 13.58 0.52 -0.84
CA ARG A 217 14.74 0.18 0.02
C ARG A 217 15.80 1.27 0.01
N THR A 218 16.09 1.84 -1.17
CA THR A 218 17.08 2.91 -1.30
C THR A 218 16.65 4.18 -0.55
N TYR A 219 15.36 4.52 -0.60
CA TYR A 219 14.79 5.61 0.20
C TYR A 219 14.98 5.37 1.69
N ILE A 220 14.60 4.19 2.19
CA ILE A 220 14.75 3.84 3.61
C ILE A 220 16.22 3.92 4.02
N GLN A 221 17.15 3.37 3.22
CA GLN A 221 18.58 3.42 3.51
C GLN A 221 19.15 4.85 3.54
N ARG A 222 18.74 5.72 2.60
CA ARG A 222 19.19 7.12 2.54
C ARG A 222 18.75 7.92 3.76
N TRP A 223 17.55 7.63 4.25
CA TRP A 223 16.85 8.43 5.26
C TRP A 223 16.71 7.77 6.62
N ALA A 224 17.31 6.58 6.81
CA ALA A 224 17.41 5.94 8.12
C ALA A 224 18.07 6.90 9.12
N PHE A 225 17.36 7.11 10.23
CA PHE A 225 17.66 8.01 11.34
C PHE A 225 17.82 9.48 10.95
N LYS A 226 17.09 9.92 9.90
CA LYS A 226 17.00 11.31 9.42
C LYS A 226 15.53 11.73 9.25
N HIS A 227 15.31 12.99 8.88
CA HIS A 227 13.98 13.59 8.74
C HIS A 227 13.65 14.01 7.29
N PRO A 228 13.20 13.08 6.41
CA PRO A 228 12.82 13.42 5.05
C PRO A 228 11.51 14.21 4.97
N THR A 229 11.37 14.95 3.86
CA THR A 229 10.10 15.50 3.40
C THR A 229 9.51 14.64 2.27
N PRO A 230 8.23 14.84 1.88
CA PRO A 230 7.64 14.19 0.70
C PRO A 230 8.50 14.28 -0.57
N TRP A 231 9.15 15.43 -0.77
CA TRP A 231 9.98 15.66 -1.95
C TRP A 231 11.23 14.78 -1.98
N ASP A 232 11.72 14.36 -0.82
CA ASP A 232 12.87 13.46 -0.73
C ASP A 232 12.49 12.02 -1.06
N PHE A 233 11.26 11.64 -0.70
CA PHE A 233 10.65 10.39 -1.14
C PHE A 233 10.41 10.39 -2.65
N PHE A 234 9.63 11.35 -3.18
CA PHE A 234 9.31 11.43 -4.62
C PHE A 234 10.59 11.41 -5.48
N ARG A 235 11.55 12.29 -5.18
CA ARG A 235 12.82 12.35 -5.93
C ARG A 235 13.65 11.08 -5.81
N THR A 236 13.59 10.35 -4.69
CA THR A 236 14.29 9.07 -4.57
C THR A 236 13.63 8.00 -5.41
N ILE A 237 12.29 7.91 -5.39
CA ILE A 237 11.57 6.93 -6.20
C ILE A 237 11.80 7.18 -7.69
N ASP A 238 11.63 8.42 -8.16
CA ASP A 238 11.82 8.78 -9.57
C ASP A 238 13.24 8.44 -10.06
N ASN A 239 14.25 8.90 -9.31
CA ASN A 239 15.65 8.75 -9.69
C ASN A 239 16.10 7.29 -9.70
N VAL A 240 15.71 6.51 -8.68
CA VAL A 240 16.17 5.13 -8.53
C VAL A 240 15.37 4.17 -9.40
N ALA A 241 14.08 4.41 -9.60
CA ALA A 241 13.27 3.62 -10.52
C ALA A 241 13.58 3.95 -12.00
N GLY A 242 14.15 5.13 -12.27
CA GLY A 242 14.44 5.61 -13.62
C GLY A 242 13.18 5.99 -14.39
N GLU A 243 12.17 6.55 -13.70
CA GLU A 243 10.86 6.89 -14.24
C GLU A 243 10.49 8.33 -13.86
N ASP A 244 9.90 9.10 -14.78
CA ASP A 244 9.28 10.38 -14.42
C ASP A 244 7.85 10.14 -13.91
N LEU A 245 7.68 10.20 -12.58
CA LEU A 245 6.40 9.99 -11.91
C LEU A 245 5.71 11.31 -11.55
N THR A 246 6.15 12.45 -12.11
CA THR A 246 5.57 13.77 -11.82
C THR A 246 4.04 13.78 -12.00
N TRP A 247 3.53 13.09 -13.03
CA TRP A 247 2.09 12.96 -13.28
C TRP A 247 1.37 12.22 -12.15
N PHE A 248 2.00 11.19 -11.59
CA PHE A 248 1.44 10.37 -10.52
C PHE A 248 1.44 11.15 -9.19
N TRP A 249 2.57 11.76 -8.83
CA TRP A 249 2.66 12.59 -7.62
C TRP A 249 1.66 13.72 -7.66
N LYS A 250 1.55 14.42 -8.81
CA LYS A 250 0.59 15.49 -8.98
C LYS A 250 -0.84 15.01 -8.82
N GLY A 251 -1.26 14.02 -9.61
CA GLY A 251 -2.66 13.58 -9.64
C GLY A 251 -3.11 12.87 -8.36
N TRP A 252 -2.22 12.12 -7.71
CA TRP A 252 -2.55 11.25 -6.58
C TRP A 252 -2.26 11.87 -5.21
N PHE A 253 -1.11 12.53 -5.05
CA PHE A 253 -0.65 13.04 -3.75
C PHE A 253 -0.91 14.53 -3.56
N LEU A 254 -0.49 15.35 -4.53
CA LEU A 254 -0.57 16.81 -4.44
C LEU A 254 -2.01 17.30 -4.66
N GLU A 255 -2.72 16.67 -5.59
CA GLU A 255 -4.09 17.01 -5.97
C GLU A 255 -5.05 15.87 -5.61
N ASN A 256 -6.35 16.11 -5.80
CA ASN A 256 -7.38 15.09 -5.67
C ASN A 256 -8.04 14.80 -7.03
N TYR A 257 -7.22 14.51 -8.05
CA TYR A 257 -7.72 14.24 -9.40
C TYR A 257 -8.46 12.91 -9.45
N LYS A 258 -9.43 12.81 -10.37
CA LYS A 258 -10.19 11.58 -10.63
C LYS A 258 -9.66 10.89 -11.88
N LEU A 259 -9.72 9.57 -11.89
CA LEU A 259 -9.51 8.74 -13.07
C LEU A 259 -10.87 8.38 -13.68
N ASP A 260 -11.01 8.59 -15.00
CA ASP A 260 -12.16 8.13 -15.79
C ASP A 260 -11.61 7.79 -17.18
N GLN A 261 -11.27 6.51 -17.38
CA GLN A 261 -10.80 5.99 -18.65
C GLN A 261 -11.92 5.20 -19.31
N ALA A 262 -12.10 5.39 -20.62
CA ALA A 262 -13.22 4.80 -21.35
C ALA A 262 -12.78 4.12 -22.65
N VAL A 263 -13.49 3.06 -23.04
CA VAL A 263 -13.50 2.59 -24.43
C VAL A 263 -14.51 3.44 -25.20
N GLN A 264 -14.03 4.33 -26.07
CA GLN A 264 -14.90 5.21 -26.86
C GLN A 264 -15.47 4.52 -28.09
N SER A 265 -14.65 3.76 -28.82
CA SER A 265 -15.10 3.04 -30.02
C SER A 265 -14.16 1.90 -30.38
N VAL A 266 -14.71 0.92 -31.10
CA VAL A 266 -13.96 -0.15 -31.74
C VAL A 266 -14.39 -0.20 -33.20
N ASN A 267 -13.46 0.13 -34.10
CA ASN A 267 -13.70 0.17 -35.54
C ASN A 267 -12.70 -0.75 -36.25
N TYR A 268 -13.05 -1.24 -37.43
CA TYR A 268 -12.11 -2.02 -38.25
C TYR A 268 -11.51 -1.15 -39.35
N GLU A 269 -10.24 -1.38 -39.68
CA GLU A 269 -9.63 -0.70 -40.83
C GLU A 269 -10.35 -1.09 -42.12
N LYS A 270 -10.74 -0.09 -42.92
CA LYS A 270 -11.53 -0.29 -44.15
C LYS A 270 -12.75 -1.19 -43.92
N ASP A 271 -13.38 -1.07 -42.74
CA ASP A 271 -14.58 -1.79 -42.33
C ASP A 271 -14.51 -3.33 -42.40
N SER A 272 -13.29 -3.89 -42.28
CA SER A 272 -13.09 -5.35 -42.32
C SER A 272 -12.19 -5.86 -41.19
N PRO A 273 -12.63 -6.88 -40.42
CA PRO A 273 -11.79 -7.55 -39.42
C PRO A 273 -10.43 -7.99 -39.94
N LEU A 274 -10.36 -8.40 -41.21
CA LEU A 274 -9.13 -8.85 -41.84
C LEU A 274 -8.02 -7.79 -41.88
N ASN A 275 -8.38 -6.51 -41.80
CA ASN A 275 -7.41 -5.40 -41.77
C ASN A 275 -7.03 -4.99 -40.33
N GLY A 276 -7.65 -5.58 -39.33
CA GLY A 276 -7.40 -5.35 -37.90
C GLY A 276 -8.35 -4.36 -37.24
N ALA A 277 -8.53 -4.55 -35.93
CA ALA A 277 -9.38 -3.71 -35.10
C ALA A 277 -8.59 -2.53 -34.51
N ILE A 278 -9.15 -1.33 -34.59
CA ILE A 278 -8.68 -0.10 -33.94
C ILE A 278 -9.60 0.21 -32.77
N VAL A 279 -9.05 0.17 -31.56
CA VAL A 279 -9.72 0.61 -30.33
C VAL A 279 -9.34 2.06 -30.09
N THR A 280 -10.34 2.92 -29.89
CA THR A 280 -10.16 4.28 -29.40
C THR A 280 -10.49 4.31 -27.92
N ILE A 281 -9.52 4.68 -27.10
CA ILE A 281 -9.68 4.90 -25.66
C ILE A 281 -9.60 6.40 -25.35
N ALA A 282 -10.15 6.80 -24.20
CA ALA A 282 -10.05 8.18 -23.73
C ALA A 282 -9.81 8.29 -22.23
N ASN A 283 -9.17 9.39 -21.83
CA ASN A 283 -9.05 9.85 -20.46
C ASN A 283 -9.97 11.06 -20.27
N LEU A 284 -11.12 10.84 -19.66
CA LEU A 284 -12.22 11.81 -19.55
C LEU A 284 -12.06 12.76 -18.34
N ASN A 285 -11.11 12.48 -17.44
CA ASN A 285 -10.84 13.29 -16.26
C ASN A 285 -9.33 13.61 -16.13
N GLN A 286 -8.92 14.23 -15.02
CA GLN A 286 -7.58 14.84 -14.89
C GLN A 286 -6.46 13.87 -14.54
N MET A 287 -6.78 12.76 -13.85
CA MET A 287 -5.77 11.76 -13.51
C MET A 287 -5.44 10.94 -14.75
N ALA A 288 -4.15 10.76 -15.04
CA ALA A 288 -3.66 9.87 -16.08
C ALA A 288 -3.12 8.59 -15.42
N MET A 289 -3.32 7.44 -16.07
CA MET A 289 -2.76 6.14 -15.68
C MET A 289 -2.42 5.33 -16.93
N PRO A 290 -1.48 4.36 -16.86
CA PRO A 290 -1.32 3.33 -17.88
C PRO A 290 -2.65 2.59 -18.13
N VAL A 291 -2.83 2.05 -19.33
CA VAL A 291 -4.07 1.34 -19.71
C VAL A 291 -3.77 -0.09 -20.08
N THR A 292 -4.37 -1.04 -19.36
CA THR A 292 -4.42 -2.44 -19.79
C THR A 292 -5.70 -2.68 -20.57
N ILE A 293 -5.58 -3.09 -21.84
CA ILE A 293 -6.70 -3.43 -22.72
C ILE A 293 -6.71 -4.94 -22.89
N ALA A 294 -7.79 -5.60 -22.50
CA ALA A 294 -8.06 -6.99 -22.84
C ALA A 294 -9.12 -7.07 -23.94
N TYR A 295 -8.97 -8.03 -24.85
CA TYR A 295 -9.93 -8.30 -25.90
C TYR A 295 -10.20 -9.80 -26.05
N GLU A 296 -11.39 -10.12 -26.54
CA GLU A 296 -11.80 -11.46 -26.90
C GLU A 296 -12.44 -11.42 -28.29
N THR A 297 -12.05 -12.35 -29.15
CA THR A 297 -12.61 -12.54 -30.50
C THR A 297 -13.85 -13.44 -30.45
N VAL A 298 -14.65 -13.43 -31.51
CA VAL A 298 -15.83 -14.31 -31.63
C VAL A 298 -15.45 -15.79 -31.63
N SER A 299 -14.23 -16.15 -32.04
CA SER A 299 -13.73 -17.53 -31.99
C SER A 299 -13.27 -17.96 -30.58
N GLY A 300 -13.15 -17.02 -29.64
CA GLY A 300 -12.66 -17.25 -28.27
C GLY A 300 -11.17 -16.94 -28.07
N THR A 301 -10.44 -16.49 -29.10
CA THR A 301 -9.05 -16.00 -28.93
C THR A 301 -9.03 -14.76 -28.05
N LYS A 302 -8.18 -14.76 -27.02
CA LYS A 302 -7.99 -13.67 -26.06
C LYS A 302 -6.61 -13.04 -26.18
N GLY A 303 -6.51 -11.74 -25.93
CA GLY A 303 -5.23 -11.05 -25.85
C GLY A 303 -5.30 -9.83 -24.94
N THR A 304 -4.11 -9.36 -24.55
CA THR A 304 -3.94 -8.22 -23.67
C THR A 304 -2.84 -7.32 -24.21
N ILE A 305 -3.07 -6.01 -24.17
CA ILE A 305 -2.10 -4.96 -24.50
C ILE A 305 -1.98 -4.03 -23.30
N LYS A 306 -0.75 -3.67 -22.92
CA LYS A 306 -0.49 -2.61 -21.96
C LYS A 306 0.03 -1.39 -22.68
N LEU A 307 -0.66 -0.26 -22.50
CA LEU A 307 -0.24 1.05 -22.99
C LEU A 307 0.34 1.84 -21.82
N PRO A 308 1.49 2.49 -22.01
CA PRO A 308 2.11 3.26 -20.95
C PRO A 308 1.39 4.61 -20.81
N VAL A 309 1.66 5.36 -19.73
CA VAL A 309 0.91 6.60 -19.41
C VAL A 309 1.12 7.72 -20.44
N GLU A 310 2.22 7.67 -21.19
CA GLU A 310 2.64 8.67 -22.18
C GLU A 310 1.66 8.82 -23.34
N VAL A 311 0.76 7.84 -23.54
CA VAL A 311 -0.35 7.97 -24.51
C VAL A 311 -1.25 9.19 -24.21
N TRP A 312 -1.17 9.75 -23.00
CA TRP A 312 -1.91 10.92 -22.55
C TRP A 312 -1.14 12.25 -22.61
N ASN A 313 0.13 12.26 -23.03
CA ASN A 313 1.01 13.43 -22.91
C ASN A 313 0.49 14.69 -23.66
N ASN A 314 -0.15 14.52 -24.81
CA ASN A 314 -0.64 15.62 -25.64
C ASN A 314 -2.06 15.41 -26.18
N THR A 315 -2.78 14.41 -25.67
CA THR A 315 -4.11 14.04 -26.13
C THR A 315 -4.94 13.45 -25.00
N LYS A 316 -6.25 13.57 -25.10
CA LYS A 316 -7.20 12.89 -24.21
C LYS A 316 -7.74 11.59 -24.82
N THR A 317 -7.40 11.31 -26.06
CA THR A 317 -7.83 10.11 -26.79
C THR A 317 -6.65 9.43 -27.46
N TRP A 318 -6.64 8.10 -27.43
CA TRP A 318 -5.58 7.30 -28.04
C TRP A 318 -6.19 6.18 -28.87
N ARG A 319 -5.59 5.90 -30.04
CA ARG A 319 -6.00 4.84 -30.95
C ARG A 319 -4.93 3.75 -30.97
N VAL A 320 -5.33 2.51 -30.72
CA VAL A 320 -4.44 1.35 -30.76
C VAL A 320 -5.01 0.29 -31.67
N LYS A 321 -4.15 -0.27 -32.52
CA LYS A 321 -4.47 -1.43 -33.35
C LYS A 321 -4.20 -2.71 -32.56
N LEU A 322 -5.22 -3.57 -32.43
CA LEU A 322 -5.06 -4.85 -31.75
C LEU A 322 -4.36 -5.87 -32.67
N PRO A 323 -3.53 -6.79 -32.14
CA PRO A 323 -2.87 -7.82 -32.92
C PRO A 323 -3.83 -8.99 -33.21
N THR A 324 -4.92 -8.68 -33.92
CA THR A 324 -5.90 -9.66 -34.40
C THR A 324 -6.53 -9.20 -35.71
N THR A 325 -6.84 -10.16 -36.57
CA THR A 325 -7.61 -9.97 -37.81
C THR A 325 -8.99 -10.61 -37.72
N GLU A 326 -9.38 -11.06 -36.53
CA GLU A 326 -10.67 -11.67 -36.27
C GLU A 326 -11.69 -10.64 -35.78
N LYS A 327 -12.98 -10.96 -35.95
CA LYS A 327 -14.05 -10.16 -35.37
C LYS A 327 -13.98 -10.25 -33.84
N LEU A 328 -14.01 -9.10 -33.18
CA LEU A 328 -14.04 -8.96 -31.73
C LEU A 328 -15.44 -9.22 -31.17
N ALA A 329 -15.49 -9.99 -30.07
CA ALA A 329 -16.65 -10.17 -29.22
C ALA A 329 -16.69 -9.15 -28.08
N SER A 330 -15.53 -8.81 -27.49
CA SER A 330 -15.46 -7.79 -26.45
C SER A 330 -14.10 -7.10 -26.37
N VAL A 331 -14.10 -5.89 -25.81
CA VAL A 331 -12.92 -5.13 -25.40
C VAL A 331 -13.20 -4.54 -24.03
N VAL A 332 -12.26 -4.71 -23.10
CA VAL A 332 -12.35 -4.21 -21.72
C VAL A 332 -11.04 -3.54 -21.35
N ILE A 333 -11.11 -2.32 -20.82
CA ILE A 333 -9.97 -1.70 -20.15
C ILE A 333 -10.00 -1.94 -18.66
N ASP A 334 -8.83 -2.11 -18.06
CA ASP A 334 -8.66 -2.52 -16.67
C ASP A 334 -9.53 -3.75 -16.32
N PRO A 335 -9.31 -4.90 -16.99
CA PRO A 335 -10.15 -6.08 -16.82
C PRO A 335 -10.14 -6.64 -15.39
N ASN A 336 -9.08 -6.38 -14.63
CA ASN A 336 -8.93 -6.80 -13.24
C ASN A 336 -9.49 -5.77 -12.24
N LYS A 337 -9.98 -4.63 -12.73
CA LYS A 337 -10.51 -3.52 -11.92
C LYS A 337 -9.52 -3.09 -10.83
N VAL A 338 -8.25 -2.98 -11.20
CA VAL A 338 -7.17 -2.61 -10.28
C VAL A 338 -6.94 -1.12 -10.21
N LEU A 339 -7.52 -0.29 -11.08
CA LEU A 339 -7.45 1.16 -11.00
C LEU A 339 -8.72 1.72 -10.36
N PRO A 340 -8.66 2.84 -9.62
CA PRO A 340 -9.83 3.46 -9.01
C PRO A 340 -10.62 4.31 -10.02
N ASP A 341 -11.04 3.70 -11.12
CA ASP A 341 -11.85 4.38 -12.12
C ASP A 341 -13.20 4.79 -11.52
N VAL A 342 -13.61 6.05 -11.69
CA VAL A 342 -14.88 6.54 -11.13
C VAL A 342 -16.10 6.09 -11.93
N ASN A 343 -15.90 5.52 -13.13
CA ASN A 343 -16.96 5.13 -14.05
C ASN A 343 -16.67 3.82 -14.82
N PHE A 344 -16.57 2.69 -14.12
CA PHE A 344 -16.39 1.37 -14.74
C PHE A 344 -17.39 0.97 -15.84
N ALA A 345 -18.54 1.63 -15.95
CA ALA A 345 -19.54 1.32 -16.96
C ALA A 345 -19.07 1.64 -18.39
N ASN A 346 -18.16 2.62 -18.56
CA ASN A 346 -17.61 3.01 -19.86
C ASN A 346 -16.30 2.27 -20.21
N ASN A 347 -15.83 1.36 -19.35
CA ASN A 347 -14.62 0.57 -19.58
C ASN A 347 -14.82 -0.58 -20.58
N ASN A 348 -16.05 -0.83 -21.01
CA ASN A 348 -16.43 -2.05 -21.71
C ASN A 348 -17.07 -1.73 -23.06
N TRP A 349 -16.64 -2.45 -24.09
CA TRP A 349 -17.31 -2.53 -25.38
C TRP A 349 -17.66 -3.99 -25.69
N LYS A 350 -18.86 -4.21 -26.21
CA LYS A 350 -19.31 -5.52 -26.71
C LYS A 350 -19.55 -5.44 -28.20
N GLY A 351 -19.10 -6.46 -28.92
CA GLY A 351 -19.37 -6.61 -30.35
C GLY A 351 -20.83 -6.95 -30.59
N ASN A 352 -21.35 -6.43 -31.70
CA ASN A 352 -22.67 -6.79 -32.24
C ASN A 352 -22.61 -8.07 -33.07
#